data_AF-A0A5C2H7F4-F1
#
_entry.id   AF-A0A5C2H7F4-F1
#
_cell.length_a   1.000
_cell.length_b   1.000
_cell.length_c   1.000
_cell.angle_alpha   90.00
_cell.angle_beta   90.00
_cell.angle_gamma   90.00
#
_symmetry.space_group_name_H-M   'P 1'
#
loop_
_entity.id
_entity.type
_entity.pdbx_description
1 polymer ?
#
loop_
_entity_poly.entity_id
_entity_poly.type
_entity_poly.pdbx_seq_one_letter_code
_entity_poly.pdbx_strand_id
1 'polypeptide(L)'
;MRRTQAGIAQFKRDRLSERVKSGLAAARAQGKKLDRQPGQRPKSIKLAPKVVQVADGRSDRWTARDLGIGKNTVLEIMKRQRQNSL
;
A
#
# COMPACT_ATOMS: atom_id res chain seq x y z
N MET A 1 -17.56 32.73 21.68
CA MET A 1 -17.34 31.53 22.54
C MET A 1 -16.93 30.24 21.78
N ARG A 2 -16.35 30.29 20.55
CA ARG A 2 -15.96 29.07 19.78
C ARG A 2 -14.46 28.70 19.84
N ARG A 3 -13.58 29.59 20.30
CA ARG A 3 -12.11 29.38 20.26
C ARG A 3 -11.62 28.39 21.33
N THR A 4 -12.30 28.29 22.46
CA THR A 4 -11.90 27.46 23.61
C THR A 4 -11.96 25.97 23.29
N GLN A 5 -13.02 25.52 22.62
CA GLN A 5 -13.19 24.11 22.25
C GLN A 5 -12.24 23.68 21.14
N ALA A 6 -11.93 24.58 20.19
CA ALA A 6 -10.91 24.35 19.18
C ALA A 6 -9.50 24.23 19.78
N GLY A 7 -9.15 25.11 20.73
CA GLY A 7 -7.86 25.04 21.43
C GLY A 7 -7.68 23.75 22.24
N ILE A 8 -8.73 23.31 22.95
CA ILE A 8 -8.71 22.03 23.69
C ILE A 8 -8.58 20.83 22.74
N ALA A 9 -9.25 20.86 21.58
CA ALA A 9 -9.14 19.80 20.59
C ALA A 9 -7.72 19.70 19.99
N GLN A 10 -7.09 20.84 19.70
CA GLN A 10 -5.72 20.88 19.19
C GLN A 10 -4.72 20.30 20.22
N PHE A 11 -4.80 20.73 21.48
CA PHE A 11 -3.96 20.21 22.56
C PHE A 11 -4.06 18.68 22.71
N LYS A 12 -5.27 18.13 22.63
CA LYS A 12 -5.49 16.68 22.69
C LYS A 12 -4.86 15.95 21.50
N ARG A 13 -4.93 16.54 20.29
CA ARG A 13 -4.31 15.99 19.07
C ARG A 13 -2.79 15.95 19.19
N ASP A 14 -2.20 17.02 19.72
CA ASP A 14 -0.75 17.14 19.86
C ASP A 14 -0.21 16.13 20.87
N ARG A 15 -0.84 16.02 22.04
CA ARG A 15 -0.49 15.02 23.06
C ARG A 15 -0.64 13.57 22.56
N LEU A 16 -1.68 13.27 21.78
CA LEU A 16 -1.82 11.96 21.15
C LEU A 16 -0.73 11.69 20.11
N SER A 17 -0.42 12.70 19.29
CA SER A 17 0.62 12.60 18.26
C SER A 17 2.01 12.35 18.87
N GLU A 18 2.33 13.00 19.98
CA GLU A 18 3.57 12.76 20.73
C GLU A 18 3.69 11.31 21.20
N ARG A 19 2.61 10.74 21.75
CA ARG A 19 2.59 9.33 22.19
C ARG A 19 2.75 8.35 21.03
N VAL A 20 2.12 8.62 19.90
CA VAL A 20 2.27 7.77 18.70
C VAL A 20 3.70 7.83 18.18
N LYS A 21 4.30 9.02 18.11
CA LYS A 21 5.68 9.21 17.66
C LYS A 21 6.68 8.51 18.59
N SER A 22 6.52 8.64 19.91
CA SER A 22 7.41 7.98 20.88
C SER A 22 7.28 6.47 20.84
N GLY A 23 6.06 5.94 20.71
CA GLY A 23 5.83 4.50 20.54
C GLY A 23 6.42 3.94 19.24
N LEU A 24 6.26 4.67 18.12
CA LEU A 24 6.89 4.30 16.83
C LEU A 24 8.41 4.31 16.92
N ALA A 25 9.00 5.30 17.61
CA ALA A 25 10.44 5.37 17.83
C ALA A 25 10.96 4.18 18.65
N ALA A 26 10.28 3.84 19.75
CA ALA A 26 10.62 2.66 20.56
C ALA A 26 10.49 1.35 19.76
N ALA A 27 9.44 1.19 18.96
CA ALA A 27 9.26 0.03 18.10
C ALA A 27 10.36 -0.09 17.02
N ARG A 28 10.76 1.04 16.42
CA ARG A 28 11.89 1.08 15.48
C ARG A 28 13.22 0.72 16.16
N ALA A 29 13.46 1.21 17.38
CA ALA A 29 14.64 0.87 18.17
C ALA A 29 14.70 -0.63 18.53
N GLN A 30 13.55 -1.27 18.74
CA GLN A 30 13.42 -2.72 18.90
C GLN A 30 13.64 -3.51 17.59
N GLY A 31 13.92 -2.83 16.47
CA GLY A 31 14.13 -3.47 15.16
C GLY A 31 12.85 -3.91 14.45
N LYS A 32 11.67 -3.52 14.93
CA LYS A 32 10.40 -3.85 14.24
C LYS A 32 10.34 -3.08 12.91
N LYS A 33 10.22 -3.82 11.81
CA LYS A 33 10.01 -3.23 10.48
C LYS A 33 8.53 -2.91 10.29
N LEU A 34 8.19 -1.63 10.44
CA LEU A 34 6.80 -1.13 10.44
C LEU A 34 6.28 -0.79 9.04
N ASP A 35 7.17 -0.55 8.09
CA ASP A 35 6.81 -0.24 6.72
C ASP A 35 6.65 -1.52 5.88
N ARG A 36 6.08 -1.36 4.69
CA ARG A 36 6.00 -2.40 3.69
C ARG A 36 7.39 -2.87 3.29
N GLN A 37 7.63 -4.17 3.38
CA GLN A 37 8.92 -4.72 2.96
C GLN A 37 9.12 -4.53 1.45
N PRO A 38 10.34 -4.17 1.02
CA PRO A 38 10.69 -4.24 -0.39
C PRO A 38 10.43 -5.66 -0.91
N GLY A 39 9.72 -5.76 -2.04
CA GLY A 39 9.32 -7.06 -2.62
C GLY A 39 7.98 -7.62 -2.11
N GLN A 40 7.50 -7.21 -0.93
CA GLN A 40 6.19 -7.67 -0.44
C GLN A 40 5.06 -6.98 -1.21
N ARG A 41 4.32 -7.77 -2.00
CA ARG A 41 3.23 -7.25 -2.83
C ARG A 41 1.94 -8.08 -2.67
N PRO A 42 1.18 -7.88 -1.58
CA PRO A 42 0.04 -8.72 -1.25
C PRO A 42 -1.08 -8.67 -2.30
N LYS A 43 -1.32 -7.50 -2.93
CA LYS A 43 -2.33 -7.38 -3.99
C LYS A 43 -1.88 -8.01 -5.32
N SER A 44 -0.64 -7.77 -5.74
CA SER A 44 -0.17 -8.27 -7.04
C SER A 44 0.07 -9.77 -7.02
N ILE A 45 0.46 -10.37 -5.89
CA ILE A 45 0.61 -11.83 -5.75
C ILE A 45 -0.75 -12.52 -5.87
N LYS A 46 -1.77 -12.02 -5.16
CA LYS A 46 -3.12 -12.60 -5.18
C LYS A 46 -3.82 -12.47 -6.54
N LEU A 47 -3.59 -11.35 -7.24
CA LEU A 47 -4.25 -11.05 -8.51
C LEU A 47 -3.46 -11.52 -9.74
N ALA A 48 -2.20 -11.96 -9.57
CA ALA A 48 -1.35 -12.43 -10.67
C ALA A 48 -2.04 -13.44 -11.60
N PRO A 49 -2.67 -14.54 -11.13
CA PRO A 49 -3.28 -15.51 -12.03
C PRO A 49 -4.47 -14.93 -12.82
N LYS A 50 -5.26 -14.05 -12.19
CA LYS A 50 -6.39 -13.38 -12.85
C LYS A 50 -5.92 -12.38 -13.92
N VAL A 51 -4.82 -11.68 -13.67
CA VAL A 51 -4.24 -10.75 -14.65
C VAL A 51 -3.74 -11.49 -15.88
N VAL A 52 -3.14 -12.68 -15.73
CA VAL A 52 -2.71 -13.52 -16.87
C VAL A 52 -3.90 -13.93 -17.72
N GLN A 53 -4.94 -14.51 -17.11
CA GLN A 53 -6.14 -14.97 -17.82
C GLN A 53 -6.85 -13.87 -18.61
N VAL A 54 -6.93 -12.65 -18.06
CA VAL A 54 -7.66 -11.54 -18.70
C VAL A 54 -6.81 -10.84 -19.77
N ALA A 55 -5.48 -10.84 -19.63
CA ALA A 55 -4.59 -10.20 -20.58
C ALA A 55 -4.47 -10.95 -21.91
N ASP A 56 -4.70 -12.26 -21.94
CA ASP A 56 -4.63 -13.08 -23.15
C ASP A 56 -5.64 -12.69 -24.25
N GLY A 57 -6.57 -11.79 -23.96
CA GLY A 57 -7.52 -11.26 -24.96
C GLY A 57 -7.84 -9.78 -24.84
N ARG A 58 -7.18 -9.03 -23.94
CA ARG A 58 -7.50 -7.60 -23.68
C ARG A 58 -6.27 -6.76 -23.40
N SER A 59 -6.35 -5.47 -23.73
CA SER A 59 -5.26 -4.52 -23.44
C SER A 59 -5.05 -4.34 -21.94
N ASP A 60 -3.79 -4.11 -21.53
CA ASP A 60 -3.41 -3.89 -20.12
C ASP A 60 -4.22 -2.81 -19.42
N ARG A 61 -4.62 -1.74 -20.14
CA ARG A 61 -5.47 -0.67 -19.58
C ARG A 61 -6.89 -1.14 -19.30
N TRP A 62 -7.41 -2.06 -20.10
CA TRP A 62 -8.74 -2.62 -19.92
C TRP A 62 -8.73 -3.61 -18.76
N THR A 63 -7.73 -4.48 -18.70
CA THR A 63 -7.48 -5.40 -17.58
C THR A 63 -7.30 -4.67 -16.25
N ALA A 64 -6.60 -3.53 -16.26
CA ALA A 64 -6.45 -2.68 -15.07
C ALA A 64 -7.78 -2.12 -14.56
N ARG A 65 -8.69 -1.69 -15.46
CA ARG A 65 -10.02 -1.20 -15.10
C ARG A 65 -10.90 -2.31 -14.54
N ASP A 66 -10.91 -3.45 -15.21
CA ASP A 66 -11.70 -4.63 -14.85
C ASP A 66 -11.33 -5.17 -13.46
N LEU A 67 -10.03 -5.20 -13.15
CA LEU A 67 -9.51 -5.73 -11.88
C LEU A 67 -9.31 -4.66 -10.79
N GLY A 68 -9.62 -3.39 -11.07
CA GLY A 68 -9.48 -2.30 -10.10
C GLY A 68 -8.04 -2.07 -9.62
N ILE A 69 -7.04 -2.30 -10.48
CA ILE A 69 -5.62 -2.14 -10.17
C ILE A 69 -4.96 -1.10 -11.08
N GLY A 70 -3.86 -0.51 -10.63
CA GLY A 70 -3.10 0.43 -11.47
C GLY A 70 -2.43 -0.28 -12.66
N LYS A 71 -2.35 0.40 -13.82
CA LYS A 71 -1.66 -0.08 -15.03
C LYS A 71 -0.24 -0.60 -14.73
N ASN A 72 0.51 0.11 -13.88
CA ASN A 72 1.88 -0.28 -13.51
C ASN A 72 1.90 -1.62 -12.78
N THR A 73 0.85 -1.97 -12.03
CA THR A 73 0.75 -3.27 -11.36
C THR A 73 0.53 -4.39 -12.35
N VAL A 74 -0.29 -4.17 -13.39
CA VAL A 74 -0.50 -5.13 -14.48
C VAL A 74 0.81 -5.39 -15.23
N LEU A 75 1.51 -4.33 -15.63
CA LEU A 75 2.79 -4.42 -16.33
C LEU A 75 3.86 -5.15 -15.50
N GLU A 76 3.96 -4.83 -14.21
CA GLU A 76 4.90 -5.49 -13.31
C GLU A 76 4.60 -6.98 -13.12
N ILE A 77 3.32 -7.37 -13.08
CA ILE A 77 2.92 -8.80 -13.03
C ILE A 77 3.31 -9.49 -14.33
N MET A 78 3.01 -8.89 -15.48
CA MET A 78 3.34 -9.43 -16.81
C MET A 78 4.84 -9.57 -17.05
N LYS A 79 5.62 -8.60 -16.59
CA LYS A 79 7.09 -8.65 -16.66
C LYS A 79 7.64 -9.81 -15.84
N ARG A 80 7.09 -10.04 -14.64
CA ARG A 80 7.50 -11.15 -13.77
C ARG A 80 7.10 -12.51 -14.32
N GLN A 81 5.90 -12.63 -14.87
CA GLN A 81 5.45 -13.85 -15.54
C GLN A 81 6.42 -14.23 -16.65
N ARG A 82 6.75 -13.29 -17.55
CA ARG A 82 7.76 -13.51 -18.61
C ARG A 82 9.14 -13.91 -18.07
N GLN A 83 9.58 -13.33 -16.95
CA GLN A 83 10.85 -13.68 -16.32
C GLN A 83 10.84 -15.05 -15.64
N ASN A 84 9.67 -15.56 -15.23
CA ASN A 84 9.51 -16.86 -14.57
C ASN A 84 9.19 -18.00 -15.56
N SER A 85 8.81 -17.66 -16.80
CA SER A 85 8.58 -18.61 -17.90
C SER A 85 9.86 -18.94 -18.70
N LEU A 86 10.96 -18.25 -18.43
CA LEU A 86 12.31 -18.50 -18.94
C LEU A 86 13.09 -19.35 -17.93
#